data_AF-A0A8H7NJZ1-F1
#
_entry.id   AF-A0A8H7NJZ1-F1
#
_cell.length_a   1.000
_cell.length_b   1.000
_cell.length_c   1.000
_cell.angle_alpha   90.00
_cell.angle_beta   90.00
_cell.angle_gamma   90.00
#
_symmetry.space_group_name_H-M   'P 1'
#
loop_
_entity.id
_entity.type
_entity.pdbx_description
1 polymer ?
#
loop_
_entity_poly.entity_id
_entity_poly.type
_entity_poly.pdbx_seq_one_letter_code
_entity_poly.pdbx_strand_id
1 'polypeptide(L)'
;MDVHQVTSNAVHDGPDEVTPADDFTQQYDYDGKDNGLEKQATAVSTASYQETYPEGGLQAWLVVVGSWFSLLSSLGLMNTIALFQAYVLTHQLKDYNEGTVGWIFSIYTFLAFFCGVFIGPVFDKYGPRWLVVAGSVLTVIGVLTMSWSTELWHFILSFGVVAGIGTSLLFTPGIASVGHWFKARRGFATGIASTGGGIGGIVFPLMQTSLFDKIGYGWTVRVLSLICLVCCLVGIVLVRSRLPPAKNASAWPDFRIFRNIPFLLTTIGIFLLEFSLFIPLSYISTYAVHEGFSQEFAYQLLPIMNAGSFFGRILPGYYSDAVGAFNTCMFSVVLSFVSCLCVWLPSGHTTAGIIIFSVLFGFGSGTSIAIAPVCIGRLCKTQEYGRYYATAYTIVSFACLIGIPIGGNIIQANGGSYHGLIICTSAIYIASFISLLAAKGTSLGWSKWLAIY
;
A
#
# COMPACT_ATOMS: atom_id res chain seq x y z
N MET A 1 -19.73 -33.31 3.18
CA MET A 1 -19.61 -34.45 4.12
C MET A 1 -18.19 -34.43 4.64
N ASP A 2 -18.06 -33.96 5.88
CA ASP A 2 -17.27 -34.51 6.99
C ASP A 2 -16.09 -35.46 6.70
N VAL A 3 -14.98 -35.52 7.45
CA VAL A 3 -14.31 -34.76 8.54
C VAL A 3 -13.33 -35.80 9.16
N HIS A 4 -12.21 -35.33 9.74
CA HIS A 4 -11.26 -36.09 10.60
C HIS A 4 -10.40 -37.16 9.90
N GLN A 5 -9.15 -37.47 10.28
CA GLN A 5 -8.29 -37.21 11.44
C GLN A 5 -6.89 -37.70 11.01
N VAL A 6 -5.81 -37.00 11.36
CA VAL A 6 -4.47 -37.61 11.40
C VAL A 6 -3.97 -37.50 12.82
N THR A 7 -4.12 -38.60 13.55
CA THR A 7 -3.60 -38.86 14.89
C THR A 7 -2.09 -39.06 14.83
N SER A 8 -1.35 -38.36 15.70
CA SER A 8 0.05 -38.65 16.00
C SER A 8 0.13 -39.71 17.10
N ASN A 9 0.89 -40.76 16.84
CA ASN A 9 1.03 -41.95 17.68
C ASN A 9 1.68 -41.68 19.04
N ALA A 10 1.15 -42.37 20.05
CA ALA A 10 1.78 -42.64 21.33
C ALA A 10 2.84 -43.75 21.21
N VAL A 11 3.87 -43.69 22.04
CA VAL A 11 4.84 -44.79 22.26
C VAL A 11 5.10 -44.96 23.76
N HIS A 12 4.55 -46.07 24.26
CA HIS A 12 4.94 -47.00 25.33
C HIS A 12 5.07 -46.64 26.82
N ASP A 13 4.39 -47.52 27.57
CA ASP A 13 4.28 -47.77 29.01
C ASP A 13 5.55 -48.29 29.70
N GLY A 14 5.55 -48.17 31.04
CA GLY A 14 6.30 -49.02 31.98
C GLY A 14 6.32 -48.44 33.42
N PRO A 15 5.62 -49.04 34.40
CA PRO A 15 5.63 -48.61 35.82
C PRO A 15 6.67 -49.38 36.66
N ASP A 16 7.04 -48.88 37.86
CA ASP A 16 7.33 -49.68 39.08
C ASP A 16 7.71 -48.80 40.32
N GLU A 17 7.02 -49.09 41.45
CA GLU A 17 7.34 -49.06 42.91
C GLU A 17 8.26 -47.97 43.54
N VAL A 18 7.82 -47.09 44.47
CA VAL A 18 7.56 -47.22 45.95
C VAL A 18 8.82 -47.56 46.79
N THR A 19 9.46 -46.64 47.54
CA THR A 19 9.28 -46.38 49.01
C THR A 19 10.22 -45.26 49.55
N PRO A 20 10.00 -44.73 50.79
CA PRO A 20 10.41 -43.40 51.27
C PRO A 20 11.57 -43.38 52.30
N ALA A 21 12.11 -42.19 52.62
CA ALA A 21 12.74 -41.90 53.92
C ALA A 21 12.87 -40.40 54.22
N ASP A 22 12.53 -40.07 55.47
CA ASP A 22 12.46 -38.80 56.20
C ASP A 22 13.78 -38.00 56.33
N ASP A 23 13.72 -36.66 56.46
CA ASP A 23 13.90 -35.98 57.77
C ASP A 23 13.80 -34.43 57.74
N PHE A 24 13.10 -33.91 58.75
CA PHE A 24 12.92 -32.57 59.33
C PHE A 24 13.50 -31.27 58.70
N THR A 25 12.64 -30.25 58.54
CA THR A 25 12.68 -29.02 59.38
C THR A 25 11.43 -28.11 59.23
N GLN A 26 10.67 -28.01 60.33
CA GLN A 26 9.89 -26.88 60.86
C GLN A 26 9.17 -25.87 59.94
N GLN A 27 7.88 -26.16 59.78
CA GLN A 27 6.67 -25.33 59.90
C GLN A 27 6.81 -23.88 60.43
N TYR A 28 6.39 -22.92 59.60
CA TYR A 28 5.66 -21.73 60.05
C TYR A 28 4.33 -21.68 59.30
N ASP A 29 3.25 -22.05 59.99
CA ASP A 29 1.88 -21.80 59.57
C ASP A 29 1.56 -20.30 59.71
N TYR A 30 1.29 -19.64 58.58
CA TYR A 30 0.42 -18.46 58.55
C TYR A 30 -0.82 -18.85 57.76
N ASP A 31 -1.86 -19.20 58.50
CA ASP A 31 -3.20 -19.47 58.02
C ASP A 31 -3.84 -18.15 57.54
N GLY A 32 -4.37 -18.13 56.31
CA GLY A 32 -4.86 -16.88 55.71
C GLY A 32 -5.42 -17.02 54.31
N LYS A 33 -6.52 -17.77 54.19
CA LYS A 33 -7.47 -17.82 53.06
C LYS A 33 -7.49 -16.57 52.15
N ASP A 34 -6.80 -16.59 51.00
CA ASP A 34 -7.22 -15.78 49.83
C ASP A 34 -6.69 -16.22 48.44
N ASN A 35 -6.00 -17.36 48.32
CA ASN A 35 -5.36 -17.74 47.05
C ASN A 35 -6.29 -18.40 46.01
N GLY A 36 -7.59 -18.54 46.32
CA GLY A 36 -8.58 -19.14 45.43
C GLY A 36 -9.23 -18.14 44.47
N LEU A 37 -9.51 -16.92 44.94
CA LEU A 37 -10.11 -15.87 44.13
C LEU A 37 -9.09 -15.24 43.19
N GLU A 38 -7.83 -15.11 43.61
CA GLU A 38 -6.77 -14.56 42.75
C GLU A 38 -6.41 -15.51 41.60
N LYS A 39 -6.42 -16.83 41.84
CA LYS A 39 -6.24 -17.86 40.78
C LYS A 39 -7.43 -17.96 39.84
N GLN A 40 -8.66 -17.78 40.31
CA GLN A 40 -9.83 -17.69 39.41
C GLN A 40 -9.88 -16.36 38.66
N ALA A 41 -9.45 -15.25 39.26
CA ALA A 41 -9.36 -13.95 38.59
C ALA A 41 -8.23 -13.91 37.54
N THR A 42 -7.11 -14.60 37.76
CA THR A 42 -6.06 -14.75 36.73
C THR A 42 -6.42 -15.76 35.64
N ALA A 43 -7.20 -16.81 35.95
CA ALA A 43 -7.72 -17.74 34.95
C ALA A 43 -8.79 -17.10 34.05
N VAL A 44 -9.59 -16.16 34.57
CA VAL A 44 -10.56 -15.40 33.77
C VAL A 44 -9.89 -14.25 32.98
N SER A 45 -8.71 -13.79 33.39
CA SER A 45 -7.94 -12.73 32.71
C SER A 45 -7.08 -13.22 31.53
N THR A 46 -6.87 -14.54 31.40
CA THR A 46 -6.11 -15.15 30.30
C THR A 46 -6.97 -15.85 29.25
N ALA A 47 -8.27 -15.56 29.21
CA ALA A 47 -9.05 -15.73 27.99
C ALA A 47 -8.56 -14.71 26.96
N SER A 48 -7.46 -15.01 26.28
CA SER A 48 -7.13 -14.36 25.02
C SER A 48 -8.38 -14.45 24.16
N TYR A 49 -9.05 -13.33 23.91
CA TYR A 49 -9.98 -13.25 22.78
C TYR A 49 -9.12 -13.58 21.56
N GLN A 50 -9.08 -14.85 21.17
CA GLN A 50 -8.59 -15.23 19.87
C GLN A 50 -9.55 -14.54 18.91
N GLU A 51 -9.12 -13.41 18.36
CA GLU A 51 -9.83 -12.76 17.27
C GLU A 51 -10.02 -13.80 16.18
N THR A 52 -11.23 -14.34 16.08
CA THR A 52 -11.60 -15.26 15.02
C THR A 52 -11.74 -14.44 13.75
N TYR A 53 -11.07 -14.84 12.68
CA TYR A 53 -11.21 -14.20 11.36
C TYR A 53 -12.10 -15.09 10.50
N PRO A 54 -13.07 -14.51 9.77
CA PRO A 54 -13.90 -15.30 8.87
C PRO A 54 -13.10 -15.85 7.70
N GLU A 55 -11.93 -15.25 7.38
CA GLU A 55 -11.00 -15.68 6.31
C GLU A 55 -11.72 -15.93 4.97
N GLY A 56 -12.86 -15.26 4.75
CA GLY A 56 -13.78 -15.51 3.65
C GLY A 56 -15.25 -15.24 4.00
N GLY A 57 -16.15 -15.84 3.22
CA GLY A 57 -17.60 -15.60 3.31
C GLY A 57 -18.06 -14.42 2.46
N LEU A 58 -19.37 -14.38 2.16
CA LEU A 58 -19.96 -13.39 1.26
C LEU A 58 -19.64 -11.95 1.71
N GLN A 59 -19.79 -11.66 3.00
CA GLN A 59 -19.55 -10.31 3.52
C GLN A 59 -18.08 -9.88 3.40
N ALA A 60 -17.13 -10.77 3.66
CA ALA A 60 -15.70 -10.44 3.54
C ALA A 60 -15.32 -10.15 2.09
N TRP A 61 -15.80 -10.96 1.15
CA TRP A 61 -15.54 -10.75 -0.28
C TRP A 61 -16.27 -9.54 -0.85
N LEU A 62 -17.48 -9.22 -0.37
CA LEU A 62 -18.17 -7.99 -0.71
C LEU A 62 -17.37 -6.75 -0.26
N VAL A 63 -16.74 -6.80 0.91
CA VAL A 63 -15.84 -5.72 1.36
C VAL A 63 -14.62 -5.60 0.45
N VAL A 64 -14.03 -6.72 0.01
CA VAL A 64 -12.94 -6.70 -0.99
C VAL A 64 -13.39 -6.05 -2.29
N VAL A 65 -14.58 -6.37 -2.79
CA VAL A 65 -15.16 -5.73 -3.99
C VAL A 65 -15.40 -4.24 -3.77
N GLY A 66 -15.94 -3.85 -2.61
CA GLY A 66 -16.11 -2.44 -2.24
C GLY A 66 -14.79 -1.69 -2.21
N SER A 67 -13.78 -2.27 -1.56
CA SER A 67 -12.42 -1.71 -1.52
C SER A 67 -11.81 -1.66 -2.92
N TRP A 68 -12.06 -2.65 -3.77
CA TRP A 68 -11.58 -2.65 -5.16
C TRP A 68 -12.10 -1.46 -5.95
N PHE A 69 -13.40 -1.14 -5.87
CA PHE A 69 -13.97 0.04 -6.53
C PHE A 69 -13.44 1.35 -5.91
N SER A 70 -13.32 1.43 -4.59
CA SER A 70 -12.70 2.58 -3.92
C SER A 70 -11.25 2.79 -4.38
N LEU A 71 -10.47 1.71 -4.51
CA LEU A 71 -9.07 1.74 -4.97
C LEU A 71 -8.95 2.01 -6.46
N LEU A 72 -9.88 1.54 -7.29
CA LEU A 72 -9.98 1.91 -8.70
C LEU A 72 -10.15 3.42 -8.85
N SER A 73 -11.03 4.04 -8.06
CA SER A 73 -11.27 5.49 -8.11
C SER A 73 -10.19 6.35 -7.46
N SER A 74 -9.38 5.80 -6.55
CA SER A 74 -8.30 6.53 -5.86
C SER A 74 -6.93 6.22 -6.48
N LEU A 75 -6.43 5.00 -6.28
CA LEU A 75 -5.15 4.55 -6.81
C LEU A 75 -5.10 4.55 -8.35
N GLY A 76 -6.24 4.33 -9.02
CA GLY A 76 -6.33 4.43 -10.48
C GLY A 76 -6.13 5.87 -10.99
N LEU A 77 -6.70 6.88 -10.29
CA LEU A 77 -6.44 8.28 -10.61
C LEU A 77 -4.97 8.64 -10.40
N MET A 78 -4.38 8.16 -9.31
CA MET A 78 -2.95 8.37 -9.03
C MET A 78 -2.05 7.77 -10.12
N ASN A 79 -2.39 6.59 -10.62
CA ASN A 79 -1.68 5.95 -11.73
C ASN A 79 -1.89 6.63 -13.09
N THR A 80 -2.75 7.66 -13.17
CA THR A 80 -3.11 8.38 -14.40
C THR A 80 -2.52 9.80 -14.45
N ILE A 81 -1.86 10.23 -13.36
CA ILE A 81 -1.26 11.56 -13.20
C ILE A 81 -0.39 11.98 -14.39
N ALA A 82 0.48 11.08 -14.87
CA ALA A 82 1.44 11.41 -15.92
C ALA A 82 0.76 11.86 -17.22
N LEU A 83 -0.38 11.24 -17.59
CA LEU A 83 -1.14 11.64 -18.76
C LEU A 83 -1.80 13.02 -18.56
N PHE A 84 -2.37 13.26 -17.37
CA PHE A 84 -2.93 14.57 -17.06
C PHE A 84 -1.89 15.67 -17.13
N GLN A 85 -0.70 15.45 -16.56
CA GLN A 85 0.41 16.39 -16.58
C GLN A 85 0.83 16.70 -18.03
N ALA A 86 1.06 15.67 -18.84
CA ALA A 86 1.43 15.84 -20.24
C ALA A 86 0.36 16.61 -21.05
N TYR A 87 -0.92 16.32 -20.82
CA TYR A 87 -2.02 17.00 -21.50
C TYR A 87 -2.10 18.48 -21.13
N VAL A 88 -2.12 18.81 -19.83
CA VAL A 88 -2.26 20.21 -19.41
C VAL A 88 -1.04 21.05 -19.78
N LEU A 89 0.16 20.46 -19.82
CA LEU A 89 1.39 21.13 -20.28
C LEU A 89 1.39 21.49 -21.76
N THR A 90 0.61 20.79 -22.58
CA THR A 90 0.53 21.06 -24.03
C THR A 90 -0.68 21.91 -24.42
N HIS A 91 -1.61 22.12 -23.48
CA HIS A 91 -2.90 22.76 -23.73
C HIS A 91 -3.14 23.95 -22.79
N GLN A 92 -3.78 23.74 -21.63
CA GLN A 92 -4.24 24.81 -20.74
C GLN A 92 -3.10 25.58 -20.08
N LEU A 93 -2.01 24.87 -19.72
CA LEU A 93 -0.88 25.41 -18.96
C LEU A 93 0.40 25.47 -19.81
N LYS A 94 0.26 25.60 -21.13
CA LYS A 94 1.38 25.61 -22.08
C LYS A 94 2.42 26.70 -21.85
N ASP A 95 2.02 27.79 -21.21
CA ASP A 95 2.88 28.94 -20.92
C ASP A 95 3.68 28.76 -19.61
N TYR A 96 3.42 27.68 -18.87
CA TYR A 96 4.13 27.32 -17.64
C TYR A 96 5.21 26.28 -17.92
N ASN A 97 6.28 26.32 -17.11
CA ASN A 97 7.29 25.27 -17.14
C ASN A 97 6.78 23.96 -16.48
N GLU A 98 7.39 22.85 -16.87
CA GLU A 98 7.03 21.51 -16.38
C GLU A 98 7.10 21.38 -14.85
N GLY A 99 8.13 21.96 -14.21
CA GLY A 99 8.28 21.93 -12.75
C GLY A 99 7.14 22.62 -12.01
N THR A 100 6.61 23.73 -12.54
CA THR A 100 5.50 24.48 -11.93
C THR A 100 4.20 23.70 -12.01
N VAL A 101 3.93 23.07 -13.16
CA VAL A 101 2.73 22.23 -13.34
C VAL A 101 2.83 20.94 -12.53
N GLY A 102 4.02 20.35 -12.43
CA GLY A 102 4.26 19.15 -11.62
C GLY A 102 3.82 19.29 -10.17
N TRP A 103 3.89 20.50 -9.59
CA TRP A 103 3.41 20.76 -8.22
C TRP A 103 1.94 20.39 -8.00
N ILE A 104 1.06 20.55 -9.00
CA ILE A 104 -0.36 20.16 -8.89
C ILE A 104 -0.45 18.69 -8.49
N PHE A 105 0.27 17.84 -9.23
CA PHE A 105 0.20 16.40 -9.10
C PHE A 105 1.01 15.89 -7.90
N SER A 106 2.12 16.55 -7.57
CA SER A 106 2.88 16.29 -6.35
C SER A 106 2.06 16.61 -5.09
N ILE A 107 1.31 17.72 -5.07
CA ILE A 107 0.39 18.08 -3.97
C ILE A 107 -0.71 17.02 -3.86
N TYR A 108 -1.29 16.58 -4.97
CA TYR A 108 -2.29 15.51 -4.99
C TYR A 108 -1.77 14.23 -4.32
N THR A 109 -0.63 13.71 -4.77
CA THR A 109 -0.05 12.48 -4.23
C THR A 109 0.38 12.65 -2.77
N PHE A 110 0.94 13.81 -2.41
CA PHE A 110 1.30 14.12 -1.03
C PHE A 110 0.07 14.10 -0.12
N LEU A 111 -1.01 14.80 -0.46
CA LEU A 111 -2.22 14.85 0.36
C LEU A 111 -2.97 13.51 0.39
N ALA A 112 -2.92 12.73 -0.70
CA ALA A 112 -3.48 11.39 -0.75
C ALA A 112 -2.92 10.46 0.35
N PHE A 113 -1.65 10.64 0.73
CA PHE A 113 -1.02 9.85 1.80
C PHE A 113 -0.90 10.60 3.14
N PHE A 114 -0.62 11.90 3.12
CA PHE A 114 -0.37 12.70 4.33
C PHE A 114 -1.60 12.81 5.23
N CYS A 115 -2.79 12.99 4.64
CA CYS A 115 -4.04 13.07 5.40
C CYS A 115 -4.37 11.77 6.15
N GLY A 116 -3.72 10.65 5.79
CA GLY A 116 -3.82 9.37 6.45
C GLY A 116 -3.63 9.46 7.97
N VAL A 117 -2.73 10.33 8.45
CA VAL A 117 -2.40 10.48 9.87
C VAL A 117 -3.62 10.69 10.76
N PHE A 118 -4.63 11.42 10.27
CA PHE A 118 -5.90 11.64 10.96
C PHE A 118 -6.96 10.60 10.57
N ILE A 119 -6.97 10.16 9.31
CA ILE A 119 -7.97 9.24 8.77
C ILE A 119 -7.85 7.85 9.41
N GLY A 120 -6.64 7.35 9.63
CA GLY A 120 -6.41 6.05 10.26
C GLY A 120 -7.02 5.92 11.66
N PRO A 121 -6.66 6.81 12.62
CA PRO A 121 -7.28 6.84 13.95
C PRO A 121 -8.80 7.03 13.92
N VAL A 122 -9.31 7.89 13.04
CA VAL A 122 -10.77 8.10 12.87
C VAL A 122 -11.44 6.83 12.34
N PHE A 123 -10.80 6.11 11.41
CA PHE A 123 -11.26 4.83 10.89
C PHE A 123 -11.33 3.76 12.00
N ASP A 124 -10.27 3.63 12.80
CA ASP A 124 -10.22 2.64 13.88
C ASP A 124 -11.27 2.93 14.97
N LYS A 125 -11.64 4.20 15.18
CA LYS A 125 -12.61 4.61 16.21
C LYS A 125 -14.07 4.64 15.73
N TYR A 126 -14.34 5.17 14.54
CA TYR A 126 -15.70 5.41 14.05
C TYR A 126 -16.09 4.56 12.84
N GLY A 127 -15.14 3.78 12.29
CA GLY A 127 -15.33 2.95 11.12
C GLY A 127 -15.22 3.72 9.78
N PRO A 128 -15.34 3.01 8.64
CA PRO A 128 -15.09 3.56 7.31
C PRO A 128 -16.21 4.43 6.75
N ARG A 129 -17.47 4.23 7.17
CA ARG A 129 -18.64 4.67 6.38
C ARG A 129 -18.61 6.16 6.05
N TRP A 130 -18.42 7.02 7.05
CA TRP A 130 -18.41 8.46 6.86
C TRP A 130 -17.14 8.97 6.17
N LEU A 131 -16.01 8.28 6.37
CA LEU A 131 -14.76 8.57 5.66
C LEU A 131 -14.92 8.32 4.16
N VAL A 132 -15.47 7.15 3.79
CA VAL A 132 -15.70 6.78 2.39
C VAL A 132 -16.72 7.70 1.73
N VAL A 133 -17.79 8.11 2.43
CA VAL A 133 -18.77 9.09 1.91
C VAL A 133 -18.11 10.45 1.65
N ALA A 134 -17.38 10.99 2.63
CA ALA A 134 -16.67 12.26 2.47
C ALA A 134 -15.63 12.18 1.34
N GLY A 135 -14.85 11.10 1.30
CA GLY A 135 -13.85 10.86 0.26
C GLY A 135 -14.46 10.79 -1.13
N SER A 136 -15.59 10.09 -1.27
CA SER A 136 -16.34 9.98 -2.53
C SER A 136 -16.76 11.35 -3.05
N VAL A 137 -17.35 12.18 -2.18
CA VAL A 137 -17.80 13.52 -2.54
C VAL A 137 -16.62 14.39 -2.97
N LEU A 138 -15.55 14.41 -2.18
CA LEU A 138 -14.38 15.24 -2.48
C LEU A 138 -13.65 14.77 -3.75
N THR A 139 -13.46 13.48 -3.97
CA THR A 139 -12.83 12.95 -5.19
C THR A 139 -13.65 13.30 -6.42
N VAL A 140 -14.97 13.05 -6.40
CA VAL A 140 -15.84 13.36 -7.54
C VAL A 140 -15.86 14.86 -7.83
N ILE A 141 -16.03 15.70 -6.80
CA ILE A 141 -16.03 17.16 -6.96
C ILE A 141 -14.67 17.66 -7.46
N GLY A 142 -13.57 17.17 -6.90
CA GLY A 142 -12.22 17.58 -7.30
C GLY A 142 -11.93 17.26 -8.77
N VAL A 143 -12.23 16.04 -9.21
CA VAL A 143 -12.06 15.65 -10.62
C VAL A 143 -13.06 16.37 -11.52
N LEU A 144 -14.31 16.55 -11.09
CA LEU A 144 -15.33 17.24 -11.88
C LEU A 144 -14.98 18.72 -12.11
N THR A 145 -14.55 19.41 -11.04
CA THR A 145 -14.16 20.82 -11.09
C THR A 145 -12.88 21.04 -11.89
N MET A 146 -11.99 20.04 -11.95
CA MET A 146 -10.85 20.04 -12.87
C MET A 146 -11.28 20.18 -14.34
N SER A 147 -12.46 19.68 -14.72
CA SER A 147 -12.95 19.76 -16.12
C SER A 147 -13.19 21.19 -16.63
N TRP A 148 -13.33 22.16 -15.73
CA TRP A 148 -13.49 23.58 -16.05
C TRP A 148 -12.24 24.41 -15.70
N SER A 149 -11.16 23.77 -15.28
CA SER A 149 -9.93 24.46 -14.89
C SER A 149 -9.19 25.00 -16.11
N THR A 150 -8.63 26.19 -15.97
CA THR A 150 -7.93 26.94 -17.04
C THR A 150 -6.63 27.52 -16.50
N GLU A 151 -6.68 28.07 -15.28
CA GLU A 151 -5.52 28.62 -14.58
C GLU A 151 -4.84 27.59 -13.68
N LEU A 152 -3.54 27.74 -13.45
CA LEU A 152 -2.74 26.87 -12.58
C LEU A 152 -3.38 26.65 -11.21
N TRP A 153 -3.87 27.72 -10.57
CA TRP A 153 -4.46 27.63 -9.23
C TRP A 153 -5.81 26.88 -9.22
N HIS A 154 -6.57 26.87 -10.34
CA HIS A 154 -7.77 26.04 -10.47
C HIS A 154 -7.41 24.56 -10.34
N PHE A 155 -6.35 24.12 -11.01
CA PHE A 155 -5.87 22.74 -10.97
C PHE A 155 -5.29 22.36 -9.60
N ILE A 156 -4.55 23.28 -8.96
CA ILE A 156 -4.02 23.06 -7.61
C ILE A 156 -5.18 22.84 -6.62
N LEU A 157 -6.21 23.68 -6.65
CA LEU A 157 -7.32 23.57 -5.71
C LEU A 157 -8.20 22.34 -5.99
N SER A 158 -8.60 22.13 -7.25
CA SER A 158 -9.51 21.05 -7.66
C SER A 158 -8.87 19.67 -7.57
N PHE A 159 -7.79 19.45 -8.31
CA PHE A 159 -7.13 18.15 -8.39
C PHE A 159 -6.11 17.98 -7.26
N GLY A 160 -5.20 18.94 -7.08
CA GLY A 160 -4.17 18.88 -6.05
C GLY A 160 -4.74 18.69 -4.64
N VAL A 161 -5.56 19.63 -4.18
CA VAL A 161 -6.05 19.66 -2.80
C VAL A 161 -7.31 18.83 -2.61
N VAL A 162 -8.39 19.17 -3.32
CA VAL A 162 -9.72 18.56 -3.08
C VAL A 162 -9.71 17.07 -3.46
N ALA A 163 -9.24 16.71 -4.65
CA ALA A 163 -9.16 15.30 -5.04
C ALA A 163 -8.08 14.54 -4.25
N GLY A 164 -6.99 15.18 -3.81
CA GLY A 164 -5.96 14.56 -2.97
C GLY A 164 -6.50 14.14 -1.61
N ILE A 165 -7.19 15.05 -0.90
CA ILE A 165 -7.85 14.74 0.39
C ILE A 165 -8.93 13.67 0.19
N GLY A 166 -9.74 13.78 -0.86
CA GLY A 166 -10.77 12.79 -1.18
C GLY A 166 -10.18 11.39 -1.42
N THR A 167 -9.08 11.33 -2.17
CA THR A 167 -8.34 10.09 -2.45
C THR A 167 -7.85 9.45 -1.14
N SER A 168 -7.32 10.24 -0.21
CA SER A 168 -6.87 9.73 1.10
C SER A 168 -7.99 9.08 1.91
N LEU A 169 -9.18 9.70 1.89
CA LEU A 169 -10.40 9.26 2.57
C LEU A 169 -11.04 8.01 1.94
N LEU A 170 -10.68 7.66 0.71
CA LEU A 170 -11.08 6.42 0.05
C LEU A 170 -10.03 5.32 0.21
N PHE A 171 -8.77 5.68 -0.01
CA PHE A 171 -7.64 4.77 -0.04
C PHE A 171 -7.36 4.14 1.32
N THR A 172 -7.24 4.96 2.37
CA THR A 172 -6.92 4.48 3.72
C THR A 172 -8.01 3.54 4.26
N PRO A 173 -9.31 3.89 4.25
CA PRO A 173 -10.36 2.98 4.71
C PRO A 173 -10.53 1.76 3.80
N GLY A 174 -10.26 1.88 2.50
CA GLY A 174 -10.32 0.78 1.55
C GLY A 174 -9.33 -0.33 1.90
N ILE A 175 -8.07 0.02 2.17
CA ILE A 175 -7.03 -0.94 2.59
C ILE A 175 -7.30 -1.43 4.02
N ALA A 176 -7.58 -0.52 4.96
CA ALA A 176 -7.76 -0.86 6.36
C ALA A 176 -8.95 -1.81 6.59
N SER A 177 -10.05 -1.61 5.86
CA SER A 177 -11.22 -2.50 5.94
C SER A 177 -10.87 -3.93 5.56
N VAL A 178 -10.12 -4.16 4.49
CA VAL A 178 -9.72 -5.53 4.09
C VAL A 178 -8.91 -6.19 5.20
N GLY A 179 -8.02 -5.44 5.85
CA GLY A 179 -7.22 -5.92 6.99
C GLY A 179 -8.04 -6.38 8.21
N HIS A 180 -9.27 -5.86 8.40
CA HIS A 180 -10.17 -6.28 9.48
C HIS A 180 -10.87 -7.63 9.22
N TRP A 181 -10.99 -8.04 7.95
CA TRP A 181 -11.70 -9.27 7.58
C TRP A 181 -10.77 -10.46 7.36
N PHE A 182 -9.53 -10.20 6.95
CA PHE A 182 -8.53 -11.23 6.63
C PHE A 182 -7.25 -11.04 7.45
N LYS A 183 -6.75 -12.12 8.05
CA LYS A 183 -5.44 -12.16 8.75
C LYS A 183 -4.50 -13.15 8.08
N ALA A 184 -4.93 -14.39 7.91
CA ALA A 184 -4.14 -15.43 7.26
C ALA A 184 -4.02 -15.17 5.76
N ARG A 185 -5.13 -14.81 5.09
CA ARG A 185 -5.17 -14.49 3.64
C ARG A 185 -5.10 -13.00 3.33
N ARG A 186 -4.50 -12.22 4.25
CA ARG A 186 -4.48 -10.76 4.15
C ARG A 186 -3.73 -10.29 2.89
N GLY A 187 -2.64 -10.97 2.54
CA GLY A 187 -1.87 -10.67 1.32
C GLY A 187 -2.73 -10.82 0.08
N PHE A 188 -3.39 -11.96 -0.07
CA PHE A 188 -4.26 -12.24 -1.21
C PHE A 188 -5.45 -11.28 -1.32
N ALA A 189 -6.16 -11.03 -0.21
CA ALA A 189 -7.33 -10.15 -0.21
C ALA A 189 -6.96 -8.68 -0.50
N THR A 190 -5.89 -8.17 0.12
CA THR A 190 -5.38 -6.82 -0.16
C THR A 190 -4.85 -6.73 -1.58
N GLY A 191 -4.19 -7.78 -2.06
CA GLY A 191 -3.73 -7.89 -3.44
C GLY A 191 -4.86 -7.75 -4.46
N ILE A 192 -5.92 -8.54 -4.30
CA ILE A 192 -7.13 -8.43 -5.14
C ILE A 192 -7.69 -7.02 -5.07
N ALA A 193 -7.92 -6.45 -3.89
CA ALA A 193 -8.46 -5.10 -3.76
C ALA A 193 -7.58 -4.06 -4.48
N SER A 194 -6.26 -4.16 -4.32
CA SER A 194 -5.29 -3.26 -4.95
C SER A 194 -5.22 -3.38 -6.46
N THR A 195 -5.67 -4.49 -7.08
CA THR A 195 -5.74 -4.57 -8.55
C THR A 195 -6.61 -3.49 -9.18
N GLY A 196 -7.57 -2.94 -8.43
CA GLY A 196 -8.40 -1.82 -8.88
C GLY A 196 -7.54 -0.65 -9.36
N GLY A 197 -6.47 -0.30 -8.63
CA GLY A 197 -5.57 0.76 -9.09
C GLY A 197 -4.75 0.40 -10.34
N GLY A 198 -4.40 -0.88 -10.52
CA GLY A 198 -3.67 -1.36 -11.70
C GLY A 198 -4.54 -1.29 -12.95
N ILE A 199 -5.79 -1.77 -12.85
CA ILE A 199 -6.80 -1.66 -13.92
C ILE A 199 -7.13 -0.19 -14.19
N GLY A 200 -7.28 0.64 -13.17
CA GLY A 200 -7.51 2.09 -13.33
C GLY A 200 -6.39 2.78 -14.09
N GLY A 201 -5.13 2.43 -13.80
CA GLY A 201 -3.95 2.92 -14.53
C GLY A 201 -3.81 2.41 -15.98
N ILE A 202 -4.64 1.45 -16.40
CA ILE A 202 -4.72 1.00 -17.81
C ILE A 202 -5.93 1.64 -18.48
N VAL A 203 -7.11 1.52 -17.85
CA VAL A 203 -8.38 1.93 -18.41
C VAL A 203 -8.47 3.45 -18.52
N PHE A 204 -8.09 4.21 -17.48
CA PHE A 204 -8.25 5.66 -17.49
C PHE A 204 -7.38 6.33 -18.55
N PRO A 205 -6.06 6.04 -18.67
CA PRO A 205 -5.25 6.67 -19.71
C PRO A 205 -5.73 6.33 -21.13
N LEU A 206 -6.04 5.05 -21.41
CA LEU A 206 -6.52 4.62 -22.74
C LEU A 206 -7.87 5.24 -23.10
N MET A 207 -8.77 5.32 -22.12
CA MET A 207 -10.05 6.00 -22.29
C MET A 207 -9.84 7.49 -22.59
N GLN A 208 -8.96 8.15 -21.84
CA GLN A 208 -8.70 9.58 -22.01
C GLN A 208 -8.07 9.91 -23.36
N THR A 209 -7.03 9.19 -23.78
CA THR A 209 -6.40 9.42 -25.08
C THR A 209 -7.39 9.21 -26.23
N SER A 210 -8.29 8.22 -26.15
CA SER A 210 -9.32 8.01 -27.17
C SER A 210 -10.42 9.07 -27.17
N LEU A 211 -10.76 9.62 -26.00
CA LEU A 211 -11.86 10.57 -25.85
C LEU A 211 -11.43 12.02 -26.06
N PHE A 212 -10.16 12.38 -25.81
CA PHE A 212 -9.68 13.74 -26.00
C PHE A 212 -9.94 14.25 -27.43
N ASP A 213 -9.69 13.43 -28.45
CA ASP A 213 -9.92 13.81 -29.84
C ASP A 213 -11.41 13.82 -30.24
N LYS A 214 -12.26 13.04 -29.56
CA LYS A 214 -13.67 12.84 -29.93
C LYS A 214 -14.62 13.83 -29.26
N ILE A 215 -14.43 14.07 -27.96
CA ILE A 215 -15.34 14.87 -27.13
C ILE A 215 -14.64 16.03 -26.39
N GLY A 216 -13.32 16.16 -26.57
CA GLY A 216 -12.52 17.20 -25.94
C GLY A 216 -12.19 16.93 -24.47
N TYR A 217 -11.28 17.74 -23.93
CA TYR A 217 -10.79 17.63 -22.55
C TYR A 217 -11.91 17.67 -21.50
N GLY A 218 -12.74 18.72 -21.52
CA GLY A 218 -13.73 18.95 -20.46
C GLY A 218 -14.71 17.79 -20.31
N TRP A 219 -15.24 17.26 -21.41
CA TRP A 219 -16.13 16.10 -21.34
C TRP A 219 -15.40 14.80 -21.00
N THR A 220 -14.17 14.61 -21.46
CA THR A 220 -13.35 13.46 -21.08
C THR A 220 -13.13 13.38 -19.57
N VAL A 221 -12.80 14.51 -18.92
CA VAL A 221 -12.64 14.57 -17.46
C VAL A 221 -13.97 14.37 -16.73
N ARG A 222 -15.10 14.84 -17.27
CA ARG A 222 -16.44 14.56 -16.72
C ARG A 222 -16.79 13.08 -16.79
N VAL A 223 -16.49 12.41 -17.90
CA VAL A 223 -16.67 10.95 -18.03
C VAL A 223 -15.84 10.22 -16.97
N LEU A 224 -14.58 10.61 -16.77
CA LEU A 224 -13.75 10.06 -15.70
C LEU A 224 -14.37 10.28 -14.31
N SER A 225 -14.83 11.50 -14.02
CA SER A 225 -15.51 11.82 -12.76
C SER A 225 -16.78 10.97 -12.54
N LEU A 226 -17.57 10.72 -13.61
CA LEU A 226 -18.74 9.84 -13.55
C LEU A 226 -18.36 8.38 -13.27
N ILE A 227 -17.27 7.88 -13.87
CA ILE A 227 -16.75 6.54 -13.57
C ILE A 227 -16.32 6.47 -12.11
N CYS A 228 -15.57 7.47 -11.62
CA CYS A 228 -15.19 7.56 -10.21
C CYS A 228 -16.41 7.60 -9.30
N LEU A 229 -17.47 8.33 -9.66
CA LEU A 229 -18.72 8.40 -8.91
C LEU A 229 -19.38 7.02 -8.78
N VAL A 230 -19.52 6.27 -9.88
CA VAL A 230 -20.09 4.91 -9.85
C VAL A 230 -19.26 4.00 -8.94
N CYS A 231 -17.93 4.04 -9.08
CA CYS A 231 -17.03 3.28 -8.23
C CYS A 231 -17.18 3.64 -6.75
N CYS A 232 -17.23 4.94 -6.45
CA CYS A 232 -17.42 5.47 -5.11
C CYS A 232 -18.76 5.03 -4.50
N LEU A 233 -19.85 5.05 -5.27
CA LEU A 233 -21.17 4.61 -4.80
C LEU A 233 -21.15 3.13 -4.40
N VAL A 234 -20.49 2.28 -5.20
CA VAL A 234 -20.31 0.86 -4.84
C VAL A 234 -19.46 0.73 -3.57
N GLY A 235 -18.37 1.51 -3.46
CA GLY A 235 -17.53 1.59 -2.27
C GLY A 235 -18.31 1.96 -1.00
N ILE A 236 -19.18 2.98 -1.05
CA ILE A 236 -20.02 3.42 0.08
C ILE A 236 -20.93 2.30 0.59
N VAL A 237 -21.50 1.49 -0.31
CA VAL A 237 -22.45 0.43 0.06
C VAL A 237 -21.75 -0.80 0.65
N LEU A 238 -20.59 -1.14 0.09
CA LEU A 238 -19.92 -2.42 0.34
C LEU A 238 -18.79 -2.33 1.37
N VAL A 239 -18.09 -1.20 1.50
CA VAL A 239 -16.98 -1.07 2.47
C VAL A 239 -17.51 -1.00 3.90
N ARG A 240 -17.10 -1.95 4.74
CA ARG A 240 -17.54 -2.07 6.13
C ARG A 240 -16.41 -2.53 7.05
N SER A 241 -16.34 -1.96 8.24
CA SER A 241 -15.53 -2.52 9.33
C SER A 241 -16.29 -3.63 10.05
N ARG A 242 -15.55 -4.62 10.55
CA ARG A 242 -16.09 -5.73 11.34
C ARG A 242 -15.89 -5.55 12.84
N LEU A 243 -14.67 -5.21 13.25
CA LEU A 243 -14.29 -5.19 14.66
C LEU A 243 -14.84 -3.93 15.35
N PRO A 244 -15.37 -4.05 16.58
CA PRO A 244 -15.67 -2.89 17.38
C PRO A 244 -14.37 -2.10 17.68
N PRO A 245 -14.46 -0.78 17.88
CA PRO A 245 -13.31 0.03 18.27
C PRO A 245 -12.63 -0.53 19.51
N ALA A 246 -11.30 -0.42 19.59
CA ALA A 246 -10.57 -0.76 20.80
C ALA A 246 -11.10 0.07 22.00
N LYS A 247 -11.13 -0.51 23.20
CA LYS A 247 -11.64 0.16 24.42
C LYS A 247 -11.00 1.53 24.68
N ASN A 248 -9.74 1.71 24.27
CA ASN A 248 -8.97 2.95 24.41
C ASN A 248 -8.72 3.64 23.04
N ALA A 249 -9.57 3.43 22.04
CA ALA A 249 -9.39 4.00 20.70
C ALA A 249 -9.42 5.54 20.73
N SER A 250 -8.32 6.14 20.28
CA SER A 250 -8.20 7.59 20.08
C SER A 250 -8.38 7.92 18.60
N ALA A 251 -9.04 9.04 18.32
CA ALA A 251 -9.14 9.60 16.95
C ALA A 251 -7.96 10.53 16.61
N TRP A 252 -6.97 10.64 17.51
CA TRP A 252 -5.80 11.49 17.31
C TRP A 252 -4.58 10.65 16.92
N PRO A 253 -3.67 11.21 16.12
CA PRO A 253 -2.40 10.58 15.80
C PRO A 253 -1.58 10.28 17.07
N ASP A 254 -0.87 9.16 17.07
CA ASP A 254 0.10 8.83 18.12
C ASP A 254 1.45 8.45 17.51
N PHE A 255 2.38 9.40 17.50
CA PHE A 255 3.73 9.17 16.98
C PHE A 255 4.61 8.30 17.89
N ARG A 256 4.14 7.94 19.10
CA ARG A 256 4.87 7.02 19.99
C ARG A 256 5.02 5.62 19.39
N ILE A 257 4.22 5.28 18.36
CA ILE A 257 4.32 4.02 17.61
C ILE A 257 5.73 3.83 17.02
N PHE A 258 6.42 4.92 16.66
CA PHE A 258 7.80 4.87 16.16
C PHE A 258 8.84 4.45 17.21
N ARG A 259 8.48 4.36 18.49
CA ARG A 259 9.36 3.75 19.51
C ARG A 259 9.51 2.24 19.30
N ASN A 260 8.60 1.60 18.57
CA ASN A 260 8.75 0.22 18.14
C ASN A 260 9.73 0.18 16.97
N ILE A 261 10.95 -0.31 17.23
CA ILE A 261 12.05 -0.33 16.25
C ILE A 261 11.71 -1.12 14.97
N PRO A 262 11.13 -2.33 15.03
CA PRO A 262 10.62 -3.01 13.83
C PRO A 262 9.67 -2.16 12.98
N PHE A 263 8.76 -1.41 13.61
CA PHE A 263 7.84 -0.51 12.89
C PHE A 263 8.56 0.71 12.27
N LEU A 264 9.49 1.32 13.00
CA LEU A 264 10.30 2.42 12.48
C LEU A 264 11.11 1.97 11.25
N LEU A 265 11.83 0.85 11.36
CA LEU A 265 12.61 0.28 10.25
C LEU A 265 11.72 -0.12 9.08
N THR A 266 10.55 -0.71 9.33
CA THR A 266 9.59 -1.01 8.26
C THR A 266 9.10 0.25 7.57
N THR A 267 8.84 1.33 8.32
CA THR A 267 8.42 2.61 7.75
C THR A 267 9.53 3.24 6.91
N ILE A 268 10.79 3.22 7.36
CA ILE A 268 11.94 3.68 6.58
C ILE A 268 12.10 2.83 5.31
N GLY A 269 11.99 1.51 5.41
CA GLY A 269 12.05 0.59 4.28
C GLY A 269 10.98 0.88 3.23
N ILE A 270 9.72 1.08 3.65
CA ILE A 270 8.60 1.43 2.76
C ILE A 270 8.78 2.84 2.18
N PHE A 271 9.26 3.82 2.97
CA PHE A 271 9.58 5.16 2.47
C PHE A 271 10.58 5.11 1.31
N LEU A 272 11.68 4.38 1.48
CA LEU A 272 12.72 4.22 0.45
C LEU A 272 12.19 3.42 -0.75
N LEU A 273 11.37 2.40 -0.49
CA LEU A 273 10.72 1.60 -1.54
C LEU A 273 9.87 2.50 -2.44
N GLU A 274 8.96 3.27 -1.85
CA GLU A 274 7.99 4.09 -2.56
C GLU A 274 8.70 5.25 -3.27
N PHE A 275 9.74 5.83 -2.66
CA PHE A 275 10.62 6.79 -3.31
C PHE A 275 11.17 6.25 -4.63
N SER A 276 11.75 5.04 -4.63
CA SER A 276 12.27 4.41 -5.84
C SER A 276 11.19 3.93 -6.79
N LEU A 277 9.99 3.62 -6.30
CA LEU A 277 8.87 3.14 -7.09
C LEU A 277 8.33 4.23 -8.02
N PHE A 278 8.16 5.46 -7.53
CA PHE A 278 7.58 6.55 -8.32
C PHE A 278 8.50 7.11 -9.40
N ILE A 279 9.82 6.88 -9.30
CA ILE A 279 10.77 7.39 -10.30
C ILE A 279 10.52 6.75 -11.68
N PRO A 280 10.58 5.41 -11.87
CA PRO A 280 10.31 4.83 -13.18
C PRO A 280 8.87 5.05 -13.64
N LEU A 281 7.89 5.05 -12.71
CA LEU A 281 6.50 5.36 -13.05
C LEU A 281 6.36 6.75 -13.71
N SER A 282 7.11 7.73 -13.22
CA SER A 282 7.04 9.12 -13.71
C SER A 282 7.90 9.35 -14.96
N TYR A 283 9.09 8.75 -15.02
CA TYR A 283 10.11 9.09 -16.02
C TYR A 283 10.21 8.13 -17.21
N ILE A 284 9.52 6.99 -17.22
CA ILE A 284 9.68 6.00 -18.31
C ILE A 284 9.28 6.56 -19.68
N SER A 285 8.23 7.36 -19.75
CA SER A 285 7.75 7.96 -21.00
C SER A 285 8.71 9.04 -21.50
N THR A 286 9.20 9.90 -20.61
CA THR A 286 10.15 10.97 -20.99
C THR A 286 11.52 10.39 -21.36
N TYR A 287 11.95 9.31 -20.70
CA TYR A 287 13.12 8.54 -21.08
C TYR A 287 12.99 7.96 -22.50
N ALA A 288 11.86 7.32 -22.81
CA ALA A 288 11.65 6.75 -24.14
C ALA A 288 11.70 7.82 -25.25
N VAL A 289 11.09 8.99 -25.03
CA VAL A 289 11.18 10.10 -25.98
C VAL A 289 12.63 10.60 -26.12
N HIS A 290 13.38 10.69 -25.01
CA HIS A 290 14.79 11.08 -25.02
C HIS A 290 15.68 10.11 -25.83
N GLU A 291 15.42 8.79 -25.72
CA GLU A 291 16.14 7.76 -26.49
C GLU A 291 15.70 7.68 -27.96
N GLY A 292 14.77 8.53 -28.41
CA GLY A 292 14.35 8.63 -29.81
C GLY A 292 13.16 7.74 -30.20
N PHE A 293 12.45 7.14 -29.23
CA PHE A 293 11.20 6.45 -29.52
C PHE A 293 10.08 7.43 -29.91
N SER A 294 9.09 6.95 -30.65
CA SER A 294 7.90 7.75 -30.97
C SER A 294 7.12 8.09 -29.70
N GLN A 295 6.49 9.28 -29.67
CA GLN A 295 5.65 9.70 -28.54
C GLN A 295 4.50 8.72 -28.28
N GLU A 296 3.90 8.19 -29.36
CA GLU A 296 2.85 7.18 -29.26
C GLU A 296 3.33 5.92 -28.52
N PHE A 297 4.51 5.41 -28.88
CA PHE A 297 5.09 4.24 -28.20
C PHE A 297 5.45 4.56 -26.75
N ALA A 298 6.06 5.72 -26.49
CA ALA A 298 6.44 6.15 -25.15
C ALA A 298 5.23 6.19 -24.20
N TYR A 299 4.07 6.66 -24.67
CA TYR A 299 2.84 6.70 -23.87
C TYR A 299 2.22 5.33 -23.60
N GLN A 300 2.53 4.32 -24.42
CA GLN A 300 2.07 2.94 -24.21
C GLN A 300 2.88 2.20 -23.13
N LEU A 301 4.08 2.67 -22.78
CA LEU A 301 4.94 2.02 -21.78
C LEU A 301 4.31 2.02 -20.37
N LEU A 302 3.60 3.08 -20.00
CA LEU A 302 2.93 3.17 -18.71
C LEU A 302 1.77 2.16 -18.57
N PRO A 303 0.84 2.03 -19.54
CA PRO A 303 -0.12 0.92 -19.57
C PRO A 303 0.53 -0.47 -19.53
N ILE A 304 1.62 -0.71 -20.26
CA ILE A 304 2.34 -1.99 -20.23
C ILE A 304 2.89 -2.28 -18.82
N MET A 305 3.46 -1.26 -18.18
CA MET A 305 3.97 -1.37 -16.81
C MET A 305 2.84 -1.62 -15.80
N ASN A 306 1.70 -0.94 -15.94
CA ASN A 306 0.52 -1.19 -15.11
C ASN A 306 -0.08 -2.58 -15.33
N ALA A 307 0.02 -3.16 -16.54
CA ALA A 307 -0.36 -4.54 -16.79
C ALA A 307 0.54 -5.53 -16.02
N GLY A 308 1.86 -5.28 -15.98
CA GLY A 308 2.75 -6.01 -15.08
C GLY A 308 2.35 -5.86 -13.61
N SER A 309 2.01 -4.63 -13.20
CA SER A 309 1.56 -4.32 -11.83
C SER A 309 0.28 -5.02 -11.43
N PHE A 310 -0.67 -5.20 -12.36
CA PHE A 310 -1.89 -5.97 -12.11
C PHE A 310 -1.57 -7.40 -11.65
N PHE A 311 -0.71 -8.12 -12.38
CA PHE A 311 -0.30 -9.47 -11.99
C PHE A 311 0.56 -9.47 -10.71
N GLY A 312 1.42 -8.47 -10.56
CA GLY A 312 2.20 -8.23 -9.35
C GLY A 312 1.35 -7.95 -8.11
N ARG A 313 0.10 -7.51 -8.23
CA ARG A 313 -0.77 -7.31 -7.06
C ARG A 313 -1.49 -8.59 -6.63
N ILE A 314 -1.74 -9.52 -7.56
CA ILE A 314 -2.50 -10.75 -7.29
C ILE A 314 -1.59 -11.88 -6.81
N LEU A 315 -0.60 -12.26 -7.63
CA LEU A 315 0.20 -13.48 -7.41
C LEU A 315 0.97 -13.47 -6.09
N PRO A 316 1.60 -12.35 -5.69
CA PRO A 316 2.31 -12.27 -4.40
C PRO A 316 1.40 -12.32 -3.21
N GLY A 317 0.16 -11.84 -3.33
CA GLY A 317 -0.82 -12.05 -2.28
C GLY A 317 -1.00 -13.53 -1.96
N TYR A 318 -1.07 -14.39 -2.98
CA TYR A 318 -1.22 -15.84 -2.83
C TYR A 318 0.02 -16.51 -2.21
N TYR A 319 1.23 -16.23 -2.70
CA TYR A 319 2.43 -16.90 -2.17
C TYR A 319 2.98 -16.23 -0.89
N SER A 320 2.65 -14.96 -0.61
CA SER A 320 3.04 -14.29 0.64
C SER A 320 2.48 -14.96 1.88
N ASP A 321 1.33 -15.63 1.73
CA ASP A 321 0.73 -16.43 2.80
C ASP A 321 1.60 -17.65 3.15
N ALA A 322 2.43 -18.14 2.20
CA ALA A 322 3.34 -19.27 2.40
C ALA A 322 4.77 -18.84 2.77
N VAL A 323 5.32 -17.81 2.12
CA VAL A 323 6.72 -17.39 2.32
C VAL A 323 6.90 -16.27 3.35
N GLY A 324 5.81 -15.58 3.73
CA GLY A 324 5.82 -14.44 4.64
C GLY A 324 5.77 -13.10 3.90
N ALA A 325 5.16 -12.11 4.56
CA ALA A 325 4.95 -10.79 3.98
C ALA A 325 6.28 -10.05 3.79
N PHE A 326 7.18 -10.09 4.79
CA PHE A 326 8.48 -9.44 4.70
C PHE A 326 9.37 -10.05 3.61
N ASN A 327 9.37 -11.38 3.48
CA ASN A 327 10.12 -12.06 2.43
C ASN A 327 9.62 -11.70 1.04
N THR A 328 8.30 -11.62 0.87
CA THR A 328 7.69 -11.23 -0.40
C THR A 328 8.01 -9.79 -0.76
N CYS A 329 7.98 -8.87 0.21
CA CYS A 329 8.35 -7.46 0.01
C CYS A 329 9.84 -7.31 -0.33
N MET A 330 10.72 -8.05 0.35
CA MET A 330 12.15 -8.05 0.02
C MET A 330 12.41 -8.62 -1.38
N PHE A 331 11.70 -9.68 -1.77
CA PHE A 331 11.78 -10.24 -3.12
C PHE A 331 11.38 -9.21 -4.18
N SER A 332 10.29 -8.46 -3.97
CA SER A 332 9.88 -7.43 -4.92
C SER A 332 10.86 -6.28 -5.02
N VAL A 333 11.48 -5.87 -3.90
CA VAL A 333 12.56 -4.88 -3.91
C VAL A 333 13.76 -5.38 -4.72
N VAL A 334 14.18 -6.64 -4.54
CA VAL A 334 15.27 -7.23 -5.33
C VAL A 334 14.91 -7.30 -6.81
N LEU A 335 13.68 -7.71 -7.15
CA LEU A 335 13.22 -7.78 -8.53
C LEU A 335 13.21 -6.40 -9.19
N SER A 336 12.69 -5.37 -8.50
CA SER A 336 12.69 -3.99 -8.99
C SER A 336 14.12 -3.45 -9.14
N PHE A 337 15.01 -3.71 -8.18
CA PHE A 337 16.43 -3.37 -8.26
C PHE A 337 17.11 -4.00 -9.49
N VAL A 338 16.95 -5.31 -9.69
CA VAL A 338 17.52 -6.03 -10.83
C VAL A 338 16.92 -5.52 -12.14
N SER A 339 15.63 -5.23 -12.19
CA SER A 339 14.99 -4.68 -13.40
C SER A 339 15.57 -3.31 -13.77
N CYS A 340 15.81 -2.43 -12.81
CA CYS A 340 16.43 -1.13 -13.07
C CYS A 340 17.89 -1.27 -13.50
N LEU A 341 18.70 -2.02 -12.75
CA LEU A 341 20.15 -2.05 -12.97
C LEU A 341 20.57 -2.98 -14.12
N CYS A 342 19.91 -4.13 -14.28
CA CYS A 342 20.31 -5.17 -15.22
C CYS A 342 19.50 -5.18 -16.52
N VAL A 343 18.38 -4.45 -16.58
CA VAL A 343 17.54 -4.38 -17.80
C VAL A 343 17.41 -2.94 -18.30
N TRP A 344 16.91 -2.03 -17.47
CA TRP A 344 16.68 -0.64 -17.90
C TRP A 344 17.98 0.08 -18.26
N LEU A 345 18.97 0.02 -17.38
CA LEU A 345 20.26 0.69 -17.60
C LEU A 345 20.99 0.20 -18.86
N PRO A 346 21.19 -1.12 -19.10
CA PRO A 346 21.94 -1.58 -20.27
C PRO A 346 21.11 -1.67 -21.56
N SER A 347 19.80 -1.89 -21.48
CA SER A 347 18.97 -2.26 -22.65
C SER A 347 17.75 -1.38 -22.86
N GLY A 348 17.54 -0.34 -22.05
CA GLY A 348 16.39 0.57 -22.14
C GLY A 348 16.27 1.33 -23.46
N HIS A 349 17.37 1.53 -24.18
CA HIS A 349 17.39 2.15 -25.52
C HIS A 349 16.83 1.22 -26.61
N THR A 350 16.57 -0.05 -26.31
CA THR A 350 15.99 -1.02 -27.25
C THR A 350 14.51 -1.25 -26.96
N THR A 351 13.71 -1.47 -28.01
CA THR A 351 12.26 -1.76 -27.87
C THR A 351 12.01 -2.97 -26.97
N ALA A 352 12.80 -4.04 -27.13
CA ALA A 352 12.66 -5.24 -26.32
C ALA A 352 13.04 -4.97 -24.85
N GLY A 353 14.17 -4.30 -24.61
CA GLY A 353 14.65 -4.03 -23.25
C GLY A 353 13.71 -3.15 -22.44
N ILE A 354 13.16 -2.08 -23.06
CA ILE A 354 12.22 -1.20 -22.36
C ILE A 354 10.88 -1.88 -22.05
N ILE A 355 10.36 -2.73 -22.95
CA ILE A 355 9.14 -3.50 -22.70
C ILE A 355 9.36 -4.55 -21.60
N ILE A 356 10.47 -5.30 -21.66
CA ILE A 356 10.82 -6.29 -20.62
C ILE A 356 10.97 -5.60 -19.27
N PHE A 357 11.65 -4.46 -19.24
CA PHE A 357 11.76 -3.63 -18.03
C PHE A 357 10.38 -3.23 -17.51
N SER A 358 9.52 -2.64 -18.35
CA SER A 358 8.17 -2.22 -17.94
C SER A 358 7.37 -3.37 -17.33
N VAL A 359 7.43 -4.58 -17.88
CA VAL A 359 6.73 -5.74 -17.33
C VAL A 359 7.32 -6.21 -16.00
N LEU A 360 8.66 -6.35 -15.92
CA LEU A 360 9.34 -6.82 -14.71
C LEU A 360 9.20 -5.83 -13.55
N PHE A 361 9.46 -4.55 -13.82
CA PHE A 361 9.29 -3.48 -12.85
C PHE A 361 7.82 -3.30 -12.47
N GLY A 362 6.91 -3.42 -13.44
CA GLY A 362 5.47 -3.45 -13.19
C GLY A 362 5.12 -4.53 -12.17
N PHE A 363 5.57 -5.77 -12.38
CA PHE A 363 5.34 -6.87 -11.46
C PHE A 363 5.94 -6.61 -10.06
N GLY A 364 7.20 -6.17 -10.00
CA GLY A 364 7.89 -5.84 -8.73
C GLY A 364 7.18 -4.73 -7.96
N SER A 365 6.90 -3.60 -8.61
CA SER A 365 6.17 -2.47 -8.02
C SER A 365 4.75 -2.85 -7.56
N GLY A 366 4.02 -3.62 -8.36
CA GLY A 366 2.71 -4.15 -7.99
C GLY A 366 2.75 -5.03 -6.74
N THR A 367 3.77 -5.88 -6.65
CA THR A 367 4.01 -6.71 -5.47
C THR A 367 4.20 -5.87 -4.22
N SER A 368 5.06 -4.86 -4.32
CA SER A 368 5.36 -3.97 -3.20
C SER A 368 4.12 -3.21 -2.71
N ILE A 369 3.30 -2.70 -3.62
CA ILE A 369 2.05 -1.98 -3.30
C ILE A 369 1.06 -2.90 -2.57
N ALA A 370 0.95 -4.16 -2.97
CA ALA A 370 0.04 -5.11 -2.33
C ALA A 370 0.52 -5.56 -0.93
N ILE A 371 1.84 -5.71 -0.75
CA ILE A 371 2.43 -6.36 0.43
C ILE A 371 2.91 -5.37 1.50
N ALA A 372 3.30 -4.15 1.14
CA ALA A 372 3.72 -3.14 2.13
C ALA A 372 2.67 -2.88 3.23
N PRO A 373 1.35 -2.76 2.94
CA PRO A 373 0.32 -2.66 3.98
C PRO A 373 0.24 -3.92 4.86
N VAL A 374 0.55 -5.09 4.31
CA VAL A 374 0.51 -6.38 5.02
C VAL A 374 1.67 -6.48 6.01
N CYS A 375 2.87 -6.03 5.62
CA CYS A 375 4.03 -5.93 6.52
C CYS A 375 3.71 -5.06 7.75
N ILE A 376 3.08 -3.91 7.55
CA ILE A 376 2.64 -3.04 8.66
C ILE A 376 1.63 -3.77 9.55
N GLY A 377 0.68 -4.48 8.94
CA GLY A 377 -0.35 -5.21 9.67
C GLY A 377 0.16 -6.41 10.49
N ARG A 378 1.41 -6.85 10.29
CA ARG A 378 2.08 -7.86 11.13
C ARG A 378 2.67 -7.26 12.41
N LEU A 379 2.85 -5.94 12.46
CA LEU A 379 3.48 -5.21 13.57
C LEU A 379 2.48 -4.58 14.53
N CYS A 380 1.18 -4.73 14.27
CA CYS A 380 0.11 -4.14 15.08
C CYS A 380 -1.05 -5.10 15.32
N LYS A 381 -1.90 -4.75 16.27
CA LYS A 381 -3.21 -5.39 16.44
C LYS A 381 -4.15 -4.92 15.33
N THR A 382 -5.10 -5.76 14.96
CA THR A 382 -5.99 -5.45 13.82
C THR A 382 -6.90 -4.26 14.10
N GLN A 383 -7.33 -4.02 15.36
CA GLN A 383 -8.13 -2.83 15.71
C GLN A 383 -7.35 -1.51 15.59
N GLU A 384 -6.02 -1.57 15.51
CA GLU A 384 -5.15 -0.39 15.39
C GLU A 384 -4.51 -0.31 14.00
N TYR A 385 -4.99 -1.15 13.06
CA TYR A 385 -4.38 -1.29 11.75
C TYR A 385 -4.47 0.00 10.94
N GLY A 386 -5.62 0.69 10.97
CA GLY A 386 -5.80 1.97 10.29
C GLY A 386 -4.79 3.00 10.77
N ARG A 387 -4.61 3.14 12.09
CA ARG A 387 -3.63 4.04 12.70
C ARG A 387 -2.21 3.69 12.29
N TYR A 388 -1.78 2.43 12.40
CA TYR A 388 -0.40 2.04 12.06
C TYR A 388 -0.10 2.24 10.58
N TYR A 389 -1.00 1.76 9.72
CA TYR A 389 -0.90 1.91 8.28
C TYR A 389 -0.77 3.38 7.88
N ALA A 390 -1.71 4.20 8.34
CA ALA A 390 -1.77 5.58 7.92
C ALA A 390 -0.62 6.41 8.50
N THR A 391 -0.18 6.13 9.73
CA THR A 391 1.02 6.77 10.32
C THR A 391 2.27 6.49 9.50
N ALA A 392 2.47 5.25 9.03
CA ALA A 392 3.60 4.91 8.17
C ALA A 392 3.50 5.63 6.82
N TYR A 393 2.34 5.59 6.16
CA TYR A 393 2.14 6.20 4.86
C TYR A 393 2.16 7.74 4.89
N THR A 394 1.91 8.38 6.04
CA THR A 394 2.16 9.82 6.22
C THR A 394 3.64 10.17 6.10
N ILE A 395 4.56 9.30 6.54
CA ILE A 395 5.99 9.52 6.31
C ILE A 395 6.33 9.29 4.84
N VAL A 396 5.75 8.24 4.23
CA VAL A 396 5.89 7.92 2.79
C VAL A 396 5.42 9.07 1.88
N SER A 397 4.44 9.88 2.30
CA SER A 397 3.96 11.00 1.49
C SER A 397 5.08 11.99 1.14
N PHE A 398 6.05 12.18 2.04
CA PHE A 398 7.21 13.03 1.77
C PHE A 398 8.13 12.45 0.71
N ALA A 399 8.30 11.12 0.65
CA ALA A 399 9.05 10.48 -0.44
C ALA A 399 8.40 10.76 -1.81
N CYS A 400 7.07 10.68 -1.87
CA CYS A 400 6.32 10.97 -3.09
C CYS A 400 6.45 12.44 -3.51
N LEU A 401 6.49 13.36 -2.53
CA LEU A 401 6.60 14.80 -2.77
C LEU A 401 7.98 15.19 -3.33
N ILE A 402 9.06 14.63 -2.77
CA ILE A 402 10.43 15.03 -3.12
C ILE A 402 11.07 14.15 -4.19
N GLY A 403 10.57 12.92 -4.40
CA GLY A 403 11.19 11.94 -5.29
C GLY A 403 11.25 12.38 -6.75
N ILE A 404 10.16 12.94 -7.27
CA ILE A 404 10.10 13.43 -8.65
C ILE A 404 11.05 14.64 -8.84
N PRO A 405 10.97 15.73 -8.05
CA PRO A 405 11.91 16.85 -8.20
C PRO A 405 13.39 16.45 -8.07
N ILE A 406 13.73 15.56 -7.13
CA ILE A 406 15.10 15.05 -6.98
C ILE A 406 15.52 14.30 -8.25
N GLY A 407 14.65 13.46 -8.80
CA GLY A 407 14.89 12.76 -10.07
C GLY A 407 15.18 13.71 -11.23
N GLY A 408 14.37 14.77 -11.38
CA GLY A 408 14.56 15.80 -12.41
C GLY A 408 15.90 16.53 -12.27
N ASN A 409 16.27 16.90 -11.05
CA ASN A 409 17.56 17.54 -10.78
C ASN A 409 18.75 16.62 -11.09
N ILE A 410 18.63 15.31 -10.82
CA ILE A 410 19.65 14.32 -11.18
C ILE A 410 19.84 14.25 -12.70
N ILE A 411 18.75 14.24 -13.47
CA ILE A 411 18.81 14.25 -14.94
C ILE A 411 19.51 15.53 -15.44
N GLN A 412 19.14 16.69 -14.88
CA GLN A 412 19.75 17.98 -15.25
C GLN A 412 21.25 18.03 -14.92
N ALA A 413 21.63 17.56 -13.73
CA ALA A 413 23.04 17.49 -13.32
C ALA A 413 23.87 16.54 -14.20
N ASN A 414 23.24 15.52 -14.77
CA ASN A 414 23.84 14.59 -15.71
C ASN A 414 23.76 15.02 -17.18
N GLY A 415 23.47 16.31 -17.45
CA GLY A 415 23.41 16.85 -18.82
C GLY A 415 22.28 16.27 -19.67
N GLY A 416 21.18 15.83 -19.04
CA GLY A 416 20.03 15.20 -19.72
C GLY A 416 20.06 13.66 -19.71
N SER A 417 21.17 13.04 -19.31
CA SER A 417 21.25 11.58 -19.25
C SER A 417 20.48 10.99 -18.05
N TYR A 418 19.70 9.95 -18.33
CA TYR A 418 18.93 9.22 -17.31
C TYR A 418 19.77 8.19 -16.54
N HIS A 419 21.03 7.95 -16.89
CA HIS A 419 21.85 6.92 -16.21
C HIS A 419 21.98 7.17 -14.70
N GLY A 420 22.21 8.43 -14.29
CA GLY A 420 22.32 8.79 -12.88
C GLY A 420 21.02 8.56 -12.12
N LEU A 421 19.88 8.83 -12.75
CA LEU A 421 18.56 8.56 -12.21
C LEU A 421 18.37 7.07 -11.93
N ILE A 422 18.70 6.22 -12.91
CA ILE A 422 18.54 4.77 -12.82
C ILE A 422 19.45 4.18 -11.73
N ILE A 423 20.71 4.62 -11.66
CA ILE A 423 21.67 4.18 -10.64
C ILE A 423 21.22 4.62 -9.24
N CYS A 424 20.80 5.88 -9.08
CA CYS A 424 20.31 6.40 -7.80
C CYS A 424 19.07 5.62 -7.33
N THR A 425 18.09 5.40 -8.22
CA THR A 425 16.88 4.62 -7.94
C THR A 425 17.23 3.21 -7.46
N SER A 426 18.20 2.57 -8.11
CA SER A 426 18.68 1.23 -7.76
C SER A 426 19.38 1.20 -6.39
N ALA A 427 20.20 2.20 -6.09
CA ALA A 427 20.87 2.32 -4.79
C ALA A 427 19.87 2.50 -3.63
N ILE A 428 18.80 3.28 -3.85
CA ILE A 428 17.75 3.48 -2.85
C ILE A 428 16.93 2.20 -2.62
N TYR A 429 16.71 1.37 -3.66
CA TYR A 429 16.12 0.04 -3.47
C TYR A 429 16.98 -0.88 -2.59
N ILE A 430 18.31 -0.84 -2.73
CA ILE A 430 19.21 -1.58 -1.82
C ILE A 430 19.05 -1.10 -0.37
N ALA A 431 18.97 0.22 -0.16
CA ALA A 431 18.75 0.79 1.17
C ALA A 431 17.39 0.35 1.75
N SER A 432 16.34 0.29 0.92
CA SER A 432 15.03 -0.27 1.30
C SER A 432 15.15 -1.73 1.73
N PHE A 433 15.83 -2.57 0.94
CA PHE A 433 16.06 -3.98 1.27
C PHE A 433 16.77 -4.15 2.61
N ILE A 434 17.86 -3.41 2.84
CA ILE A 434 18.62 -3.45 4.11
C ILE A 434 17.72 -3.06 5.29
N SER A 435 16.90 -2.03 5.12
CA SER A 435 15.97 -1.57 6.16
C SER A 435 14.88 -2.60 6.48
N LEU A 436 14.28 -3.22 5.46
CA LEU A 436 13.29 -4.30 5.63
C LEU A 436 13.91 -5.57 6.24
N LEU A 437 15.14 -5.91 5.86
CA LEU A 437 15.88 -7.02 6.45
C LEU A 437 16.18 -6.75 7.93
N ALA A 438 16.60 -5.53 8.27
CA ALA A 438 16.83 -5.13 9.66
C ALA A 438 15.52 -5.13 10.49
N ALA A 439 14.40 -4.70 9.90
CA ALA A 439 13.09 -4.78 10.54
C ALA A 439 12.71 -6.24 10.86
N LYS A 440 12.94 -7.15 9.90
CA LYS A 440 12.69 -8.58 10.10
C LYS A 440 13.62 -9.18 11.17
N GLY A 441 14.92 -8.88 11.10
CA GLY A 441 15.93 -9.37 12.03
C GLY A 441 15.69 -8.90 13.47
N THR A 442 15.27 -7.64 13.64
CA THR A 442 14.93 -7.08 14.97
C THR A 442 13.60 -7.64 15.51
N SER A 443 12.65 -8.01 14.65
CA SER A 443 11.38 -8.59 15.10
C SER A 443 11.46 -10.09 15.44
N LEU A 444 12.27 -10.87 14.73
CA LEU A 444 12.35 -12.34 14.89
C LEU A 444 13.57 -12.81 15.68
N GLY A 445 14.55 -11.92 15.87
CA GLY A 445 15.92 -12.28 16.22
C GLY A 445 16.69 -12.75 14.99
N TRP A 446 17.95 -12.33 14.88
CA TRP A 446 18.82 -12.61 13.73
C TRP A 446 19.04 -14.11 13.45
N SER A 447 18.86 -14.97 14.46
CA SER A 447 18.94 -16.43 14.31
C SER A 447 17.77 -17.05 13.52
N LYS A 448 16.64 -16.35 13.40
CA LYS A 448 15.41 -16.83 12.72
C LYS A 448 15.08 -16.00 11.48
N TRP A 449 16.06 -15.38 10.84
CA TRP A 449 15.82 -14.48 9.70
C TRP A 449 15.18 -15.16 8.48
N LEU A 450 15.27 -16.49 8.35
CA LEU A 450 14.59 -17.26 7.29
C LEU A 450 13.13 -17.62 7.63
N ALA A 451 12.67 -17.37 8.86
CA ALA A 451 11.31 -17.73 9.27
C ALA A 451 10.25 -16.96 8.49
N ILE A 452 9.09 -17.59 8.33
CA ILE A 452 7.89 -17.02 7.70
C ILE A 452 7.34 -15.96 8.67
N TYR A 453 7.38 -14.68 8.27
CA TYR A 453 6.93 -13.55 9.09
C TYR A 453 6.03 -12.59 8.32
#